data_AF-A0A7V7BY19-F1
#
_entry.id   AF-A0A7V7BY19-F1
#
_cell.length_a   1.000
_cell.length_b   1.000
_cell.length_c   1.000
_cell.angle_alpha   90.00
_cell.angle_beta   90.00
_cell.angle_gamma   90.00
#
_symmetry.space_group_name_H-M   'P 1'
#
loop_
_entity.id
_entity.type
_entity.pdbx_description
1 polymer ?
#
loop_
_entity_poly.entity_id
_entity_poly.type
_entity_poly.pdbx_seq_one_letter_code
_entity_poly.pdbx_strand_id
1 'polypeptide(L)'
;MEHYWKIICPVCGAETISSTKEGTQVHCSHFSRFFPEKSLVIYYNDLGEEVAVSLESVGQACYNFSCPLCKEKIEACATEGAHQYFIKTNCTHFVSLQRGEGDKISAIFADSYNNIYPTEIG
;
A
#
# COMPACT_ATOMS: atom_id res chain seq x y z
N MET A 1 6.79 -5.06 10.98
CA MET A 1 5.82 -5.06 9.86
C MET A 1 5.99 -3.75 9.14
N GLU A 2 5.83 -3.71 7.82
CA GLU A 2 6.24 -2.58 6.99
C GLU A 2 5.04 -2.04 6.22
N HIS A 3 4.61 -0.85 6.60
CA HIS A 3 3.73 0.01 5.81
C HIS A 3 4.58 0.85 4.88
N TYR A 4 4.18 0.91 3.61
CA TYR A 4 4.86 1.70 2.60
C TYR A 4 3.87 2.15 1.53
N TRP A 5 4.21 3.22 0.83
CA TRP A 5 3.44 3.74 -0.29
C TRP A 5 4.02 3.25 -1.60
N LYS A 6 3.18 2.69 -2.47
CA LYS A 6 3.47 2.55 -3.90
C LYS A 6 2.80 3.69 -4.64
N ILE A 7 3.58 4.51 -5.33
CA ILE A 7 3.12 5.69 -6.04
C ILE A 7 3.45 5.50 -7.52
N ILE A 8 2.44 5.53 -8.39
CA ILE A 8 2.59 5.37 -9.83
C ILE A 8 2.61 6.76 -10.48
N CYS A 9 3.67 7.07 -11.22
CA CYS A 9 3.74 8.33 -11.93
C CYS A 9 2.67 8.39 -13.04
N PRO A 10 1.82 9.43 -13.08
CA PRO A 10 0.77 9.53 -14.09
C PRO A 10 1.30 9.85 -15.50
N VAL A 11 2.55 10.31 -15.61
CA VAL A 11 3.17 10.68 -16.90
C VAL A 11 3.81 9.48 -17.59
N CYS A 12 4.65 8.72 -16.88
CA CYS A 12 5.43 7.62 -17.45
C CYS A 12 5.10 6.24 -16.89
N GLY A 13 4.22 6.14 -15.87
CA GLY A 13 3.85 4.87 -15.24
C GLY A 13 4.92 4.27 -14.32
N ALA A 14 6.07 4.92 -14.15
CA ALA A 14 7.11 4.45 -13.25
C ALA A 14 6.67 4.46 -11.78
N GLU A 15 7.08 3.43 -11.04
CA GLU A 15 6.75 3.27 -9.63
C GLU A 15 7.78 3.95 -8.72
N THR A 16 7.29 4.64 -7.70
CA THR A 16 8.05 5.18 -6.58
C THR A 16 7.58 4.49 -5.30
N ILE A 17 8.52 3.96 -4.52
CA ILE A 17 8.23 3.30 -3.24
C ILE A 17 8.66 4.23 -2.12
N SER A 18 7.80 4.52 -1.15
CA SER A 18 8.15 5.33 0.02
C SER A 18 7.82 4.62 1.32
N SER A 19 8.83 4.38 2.17
CA SER A 19 8.64 3.76 3.49
C SER A 19 9.39 4.53 4.58
N THR A 20 8.96 4.37 5.83
CA THR A 20 9.64 4.99 6.98
C THR A 20 11.02 4.41 7.26
N LYS A 21 11.31 3.19 6.79
CA LYS A 21 12.60 2.51 7.01
C LYS A 21 13.61 2.79 5.92
N GLU A 22 13.19 2.73 4.66
CA GLU A 22 14.09 2.80 3.51
C GLU A 22 14.06 4.15 2.81
N GLY A 23 13.18 5.06 3.27
CA GLY A 23 12.96 6.36 2.63
C GLY A 23 12.20 6.21 1.31
N THR A 24 12.30 7.23 0.47
CA THR A 24 11.64 7.28 -0.84
C THR A 24 12.61 6.84 -1.94
N GLN A 25 12.32 5.68 -2.53
CA GLN A 25 13.01 5.13 -3.69
C GLN A 25 12.30 5.57 -4.97
N VAL A 26 12.92 6.53 -5.66
CA VAL A 26 12.36 7.17 -6.85
C VAL A 26 12.98 6.54 -8.10
N HIS A 27 12.15 5.98 -8.97
CA HIS A 27 12.57 5.46 -10.29
C HIS A 27 12.04 6.31 -11.46
N CYS A 28 11.54 7.50 -11.16
CA CYS A 28 10.87 8.40 -12.11
C CYS A 28 11.56 9.77 -12.16
N SER A 29 11.89 10.26 -13.36
CA SER A 29 12.43 11.60 -13.56
C SER A 29 11.41 12.72 -13.32
N HIS A 30 10.12 12.43 -13.46
CA HIS A 30 9.05 13.40 -13.23
C HIS A 30 8.74 13.57 -11.73
N PHE A 31 9.15 12.64 -10.86
CA PHE A 31 8.83 12.73 -9.44
C PHE A 31 9.64 13.85 -8.77
N SER A 32 8.96 14.72 -8.01
CA SER A 32 9.60 15.81 -7.25
C SER A 32 9.53 15.55 -5.75
N ARG A 33 8.31 15.56 -5.18
CA ARG A 33 8.10 15.54 -3.73
C ARG A 33 6.86 14.73 -3.35
N PHE A 34 6.87 14.17 -2.14
CA PHE A 34 5.76 13.41 -1.57
C PHE A 34 5.44 13.93 -0.16
N PHE A 35 4.18 14.28 0.06
CA PHE A 35 3.63 14.81 1.32
C PHE A 35 2.45 13.93 1.77
N PRO A 36 2.69 12.79 2.45
CA PRO A 36 1.63 11.88 2.89
C PRO A 36 0.63 12.57 3.82
N GLU A 37 1.08 13.46 4.70
CA GLU A 37 0.21 14.19 5.65
C GLU A 37 -0.75 15.19 4.99
N LYS A 38 -0.51 15.52 3.71
CA LYS A 38 -1.38 16.36 2.89
C LYS A 38 -2.09 15.56 1.78
N SER A 39 -1.94 14.23 1.79
CA SER A 39 -2.40 13.32 0.73
C SER A 39 -2.02 13.83 -0.66
N LEU A 40 -0.74 14.23 -0.84
CA LEU A 40 -0.29 14.93 -2.04
C LEU A 40 1.06 14.44 -2.58
N VAL A 41 1.17 14.35 -3.91
CA VAL A 41 2.42 14.08 -4.62
C VAL A 41 2.67 15.18 -5.66
N ILE A 42 3.90 15.69 -5.75
CA ILE A 42 4.32 16.70 -6.72
C ILE A 42 5.17 16.05 -7.80
N TYR A 43 4.84 16.34 -9.05
CA TYR A 43 5.59 15.94 -10.24
C TYR A 43 6.03 17.16 -11.07
N TYR A 44 7.00 16.98 -11.96
CA TYR A 44 7.27 17.88 -13.08
C TYR A 44 6.62 17.31 -14.34
N ASN A 45 5.92 18.14 -15.11
CA ASN A 45 5.47 17.77 -16.45
C ASN A 45 6.62 17.87 -17.48
N ASP A 46 6.35 17.52 -18.73
CA ASP A 46 7.36 17.57 -19.80
C ASP A 46 7.82 19.00 -20.17
N LEU A 47 7.13 20.03 -19.67
CA LEU A 47 7.50 21.44 -19.80
C LEU A 47 8.35 21.94 -18.61
N GLY A 48 8.58 21.10 -17.60
CA GLY A 48 9.31 21.45 -16.38
C GLY A 48 8.48 22.21 -15.33
N GLU A 49 7.15 22.23 -15.46
CA GLU A 49 6.25 22.87 -14.50
C GLU A 49 5.87 21.91 -13.38
N GLU A 50 5.72 22.43 -12.16
CA GLU A 50 5.25 21.64 -11.01
C GLU A 50 3.75 21.37 -11.10
N VAL A 51 3.39 20.09 -11.02
CA VAL A 51 2.01 19.61 -11.02
C VAL A 51 1.76 18.87 -9.71
N ALA A 52 0.75 19.32 -8.99
CA ALA A 52 0.26 18.71 -7.77
C ALA A 52 -0.82 17.66 -8.09
N VAL A 53 -0.65 16.45 -7.61
CA VAL A 53 -1.56 15.32 -7.84
C VAL A 53 -1.98 14.71 -6.51
N SER A 54 -3.27 14.42 -6.36
CA SER A 54 -3.83 13.77 -5.17
C SER A 54 -3.22 12.38 -4.99
N LEU A 55 -2.79 12.06 -3.77
CA LEU A 55 -2.24 10.74 -3.42
C LEU A 55 -3.25 9.63 -3.70
N GLU A 56 -4.54 9.86 -3.51
CA GLU A 56 -5.59 8.87 -3.79
C GLU A 56 -5.63 8.43 -5.26
N SER A 57 -5.21 9.32 -6.18
CA SER A 57 -5.24 9.06 -7.62
C SER A 57 -4.04 8.29 -8.14
N VAL A 58 -2.92 8.33 -7.41
CA VAL A 58 -1.63 7.79 -7.86
C VAL A 58 -0.96 6.87 -6.85
N GLY A 59 -1.44 6.80 -5.62
CA GLY A 59 -0.78 6.17 -4.49
C GLY A 59 -1.64 5.11 -3.82
N GLN A 60 -0.97 4.03 -3.42
CA GLN A 60 -1.56 2.95 -2.64
C GLN A 60 -0.73 2.73 -1.37
N ALA A 61 -1.41 2.65 -0.23
CA ALA A 61 -0.86 2.19 1.04
C ALA A 61 -0.77 0.67 0.99
N CYS A 62 0.45 0.14 1.12
CA CYS A 62 0.75 -1.27 1.03
C CYS A 62 1.29 -1.80 2.36
N TYR A 63 0.92 -3.04 2.66
CA TYR A 63 1.29 -3.77 3.87
C TYR A 63 1.94 -5.09 3.48
N ASN A 64 3.13 -5.33 4.03
CA ASN A 64 3.82 -6.62 3.95
C ASN A 64 3.74 -7.35 5.29
N PHE A 65 3.13 -8.52 5.29
CA PHE A 65 2.99 -9.37 6.48
C PHE A 65 3.12 -10.86 6.11
N SER A 66 3.19 -11.71 7.12
CA SER A 66 3.30 -13.16 6.93
C SER A 66 2.08 -13.85 7.50
N CYS A 67 1.56 -14.84 6.77
CA CYS A 67 0.49 -15.68 7.27
C CYS A 67 0.94 -16.36 8.59
N PRO A 68 0.15 -16.28 9.68
CA PRO A 68 0.53 -16.88 10.94
C PRO A 68 0.60 -18.41 10.85
N LEU A 69 -0.19 -19.03 9.95
CA LEU A 69 -0.33 -20.48 9.80
C LEU A 69 0.77 -21.09 8.91
N CYS A 70 0.95 -20.58 7.67
CA CYS A 70 1.92 -21.15 6.72
C CYS A 70 3.20 -20.32 6.51
N LYS A 71 3.32 -19.16 7.16
CA LYS A 71 4.45 -18.22 7.03
C LYS A 71 4.68 -17.63 5.64
N GLU A 72 3.75 -17.85 4.70
CA GLU A 72 3.82 -17.22 3.38
C GLU A 72 3.72 -15.70 3.49
N LYS A 73 4.48 -14.99 2.66
CA LYS A 73 4.45 -13.52 2.58
C LYS A 73 3.23 -13.07 1.79
N ILE A 74 2.54 -12.07 2.31
CA ILE A 74 1.35 -11.46 1.73
C ILE A 74 1.62 -9.98 1.57
N GLU A 75 1.37 -9.49 0.36
CA GLU A 75 1.33 -8.06 0.05
C GLU A 75 -0.11 -7.66 -0.21
N ALA A 76 -0.58 -6.64 0.48
CA ALA A 76 -1.91 -6.08 0.27
C ALA A 76 -1.83 -4.55 0.20
N CYS A 77 -2.43 -3.96 -0.83
CA CYS A 77 -2.39 -2.55 -1.13
C CYS A 77 -3.80 -1.96 -1.27
N ALA A 78 -4.02 -0.74 -0.79
CA ALA A 78 -5.28 0.00 -1.00
C ALA A 78 -4.99 1.48 -1.24
N THR A 79 -5.84 2.15 -2.02
CA THR A 79 -5.81 3.61 -2.08
C THR A 79 -6.32 4.20 -0.76
N GLU A 80 -5.85 5.40 -0.43
CA GLU A 80 -6.38 6.15 0.70
C GLU A 80 -7.90 6.36 0.47
N GLY A 81 -8.74 5.86 1.39
CA GLY A 81 -10.20 5.87 1.27
C GLY A 81 -10.87 4.62 0.66
N ALA A 82 -10.12 3.66 0.11
CA ALA A 82 -10.74 2.44 -0.41
C ALA A 82 -11.26 1.52 0.71
N HIS A 83 -12.45 0.94 0.46
CA HIS A 83 -13.00 -0.17 1.26
C HIS A 83 -12.51 -1.54 0.79
N GLN A 84 -11.72 -1.59 -0.29
CA GLN A 84 -11.24 -2.81 -0.91
C GLN A 84 -9.73 -2.74 -1.13
N TYR A 85 -9.07 -3.87 -0.94
CA TYR A 85 -7.62 -4.01 -1.06
C TYR A 85 -7.30 -4.88 -2.29
N PHE A 86 -6.27 -4.49 -3.03
CA PHE A 86 -5.59 -5.37 -3.98
C PHE A 86 -4.64 -6.29 -3.22
N ILE A 87 -4.75 -7.60 -3.43
CA ILE A 87 -4.05 -8.59 -2.62
C ILE A 87 -3.28 -9.53 -3.53
N LYS A 88 -1.98 -9.69 -3.26
CA LYS A 88 -1.08 -10.57 -3.99
C LYS A 88 -0.52 -11.63 -3.05
N THR A 89 -1.06 -12.85 -3.14
CA THR A 89 -0.63 -14.00 -2.33
C THR A 89 -1.04 -15.34 -2.98
N ASN A 90 -0.29 -16.41 -2.70
CA ASN A 90 -0.69 -17.80 -2.96
C ASN A 90 -1.22 -18.49 -1.68
N CYS A 91 -1.34 -17.75 -0.58
CA CYS A 91 -1.74 -18.28 0.71
C CYS A 91 -3.22 -18.65 0.71
N THR A 92 -3.50 -19.95 0.81
CA THR A 92 -4.88 -20.47 0.89
C THR A 92 -5.58 -20.15 2.21
N HIS A 93 -4.82 -19.76 3.24
CA HIS A 93 -5.39 -19.39 4.53
C HIS A 93 -5.90 -17.96 4.56
N PHE A 94 -5.48 -17.10 3.64
CA PHE A 94 -5.86 -15.71 3.64
C PHE A 94 -7.30 -15.54 3.15
N VAL A 95 -8.13 -14.86 3.95
CA VAL A 95 -9.54 -14.65 3.64
C VAL A 95 -9.78 -13.21 3.17
N SER A 96 -9.46 -12.24 4.01
CA SER A 96 -9.71 -10.82 3.71
C SER A 96 -8.92 -9.88 4.61
N LEU A 97 -8.88 -8.60 4.21
CA LEU A 97 -8.51 -7.49 5.10
C LEU A 97 -9.77 -6.79 5.61
N GLN A 98 -9.73 -6.36 6.87
CA GLN A 98 -10.78 -5.60 7.51
C GLN A 98 -10.19 -4.35 8.17
N ARG A 99 -10.87 -3.21 7.97
CA ARG A 99 -10.59 -1.98 8.71
C ARG A 99 -11.49 -1.96 9.95
N GLY A 100 -10.88 -1.99 11.11
CA GLY A 100 -11.55 -1.90 12.41
C GLY A 100 -11.71 -0.44 12.89
N GLU A 101 -12.12 -0.28 14.14
CA GLU A 101 -12.21 1.04 14.78
C GLU A 101 -10.83 1.69 14.93
N GLY A 102 -10.75 3.00 14.66
CA GLY A 102 -9.50 3.76 14.78
C GLY A 102 -8.47 3.48 13.68
N ASP A 103 -8.91 3.13 12.47
CA ASP A 103 -8.07 2.87 11.29
C ASP A 103 -7.10 1.69 11.42
N LYS A 104 -7.29 0.85 12.44
CA LYS A 104 -6.58 -0.41 12.58
C LYS A 104 -6.95 -1.35 11.45
N ILE A 105 -5.95 -1.97 10.83
CA ILE A 105 -6.17 -2.94 9.75
C ILE A 105 -5.84 -4.32 10.28
N SER A 106 -6.76 -5.26 10.09
CA SER A 106 -6.60 -6.66 10.46
C SER A 106 -6.71 -7.57 9.24
N ALA A 107 -5.83 -8.56 9.16
CA ALA A 107 -5.93 -9.66 8.21
C ALA A 107 -6.67 -10.83 8.84
N ILE A 108 -7.64 -11.38 8.11
CA ILE A 108 -8.42 -12.54 8.54
C ILE A 108 -7.85 -13.78 7.85
N PHE A 109 -7.50 -14.78 8.65
CA PHE A 109 -7.07 -16.09 8.17
C PHE A 109 -8.03 -17.19 8.60
N ALA A 110 -8.18 -18.23 7.79
CA ALA A 110 -8.90 -19.45 8.13
C ALA A 110 -8.00 -20.67 7.96
N ASP A 111 -8.09 -21.63 8.87
CA ASP A 111 -7.48 -22.95 8.70
C ASP A 111 -8.39 -23.91 7.91
N SER A 112 -7.94 -25.15 7.69
CA SER A 112 -8.71 -26.19 6.99
C SER A 112 -9.97 -26.66 7.73
N TYR A 113 -10.17 -26.24 8.99
CA TYR A 113 -11.35 -26.52 9.81
C TYR A 113 -12.27 -25.30 9.96
N ASN A 114 -12.02 -24.22 9.20
CA ASN A 114 -12.70 -22.93 9.30
C ASN A 114 -12.53 -22.19 10.64
N ASN A 115 -11.50 -22.49 11.43
CA ASN A 115 -11.16 -21.65 12.57
C ASN A 115 -10.59 -20.32 12.09
N ILE A 116 -11.10 -19.21 12.62
CA ILE A 116 -10.75 -17.85 12.19
C ILE A 116 -9.66 -17.25 13.09
N TYR A 117 -8.64 -16.68 12.46
CA TYR A 117 -7.50 -16.03 13.11
C TYR A 117 -7.36 -14.58 12.61
N PRO A 118 -7.91 -13.59 13.32
CA PRO A 118 -7.65 -12.19 13.02
C PRO A 118 -6.23 -11.82 13.48
N THR A 119 -5.48 -11.11 12.64
CA THR A 119 -4.13 -10.61 12.93
C THR A 119 -4.06 -9.12 12.61
N GLU A 120 -3.73 -8.28 13.59
CA GLU A 120 -3.49 -6.85 13.38
C GLU A 120 -2.22 -6.66 12.54
N ILE A 121 -2.29 -5.86 11.46
CA ILE A 121 -1.19 -5.65 10.50
C ILE A 121 -0.82 -4.17 10.30
N GLY A 122 -1.46 -3.26 11.04
CA GLY A 122 -1.26 -1.81 10.97
C GLY A 122 -1.20 -1.18 12.35
#